data_AF-A0A1G6BM96-F1
#
_entry.id   AF-A0A1G6BM96-F1
#
_cell.length_a   1.000
_cell.length_b   1.000
_cell.length_c   1.000
_cell.angle_alpha   90.00
_cell.angle_beta   90.00
_cell.angle_gamma   90.00
#
_symmetry.space_group_name_H-M   'P 1'
#
loop_
_entity.id
_entity.type
_entity.pdbx_description
1 polymer ?
#
loop_
_entity_poly.entity_id
_entity_poly.type
_entity_poly.pdbx_seq_one_letter_code
_entity_poly.pdbx_strand_id
1 'polypeptide(L)' 'MNTANMLINVAAILAGLVIYILISNTKWGKAHQDYQYAIMLMAMMAAVLIGGLVRWLIV' A
#
# COMPACT_ATOMS: atom_id res chain seq x y z
N MET A 1 20.76 11.34 3.92
CA MET A 1 19.35 10.86 3.89
C MET A 1 18.82 10.91 5.29
N ASN A 2 17.68 11.57 5.52
CA ASN A 2 17.11 11.68 6.86
C ASN A 2 16.45 10.33 7.21
N THR A 3 16.92 9.63 8.24
CA THR A 3 16.49 8.27 8.61
C THR A 3 14.96 8.18 8.78
N ALA A 4 14.33 9.25 9.25
CA ALA A 4 12.87 9.37 9.35
C ALA A 4 12.14 9.23 8.00
N ASN A 5 12.65 9.86 6.93
CA ASN A 5 12.05 9.74 5.60
C ASN A 5 12.18 8.33 5.04
N MET A 6 13.27 7.64 5.36
CA MET A 6 13.46 6.25 4.94
C MET A 6 12.47 5.32 5.66
N LEU A 7 12.27 5.52 6.97
CA LEU A 7 11.30 4.76 7.77
C LEU A 7 9.86 4.96 7.29
N ILE A 8 9.47 6.19 6.96
CA ILE A 8 8.13 6.49 6.41
C ILE A 8 7.91 5.77 5.07
N ASN A 9 8.91 5.79 4.18
CA ASN A 9 8.82 5.09 2.90
C ASN A 9 8.70 3.57 3.07
N VAL A 10 9.48 2.98 4.00
CA VAL A 10 9.40 1.54 4.30
C VAL A 10 8.04 1.18 4.89
N ALA A 11 7.53 1.96 5.84
CA ALA A 11 6.21 1.75 6.43
C ALA A 11 5.09 1.85 5.38
N ALA A 12 5.20 2.80 4.44
CA ALA A 12 4.24 2.97 3.36
C ALA A 12 4.21 1.75 2.42
N ILE A 13 5.38 1.24 2.01
CA ILE A 13 5.49 0.03 1.17
C ILE A 13 4.88 -1.17 1.90
N LEU A 14 5.22 -1.37 3.18
CA LEU A 14 4.68 -2.47 3.97
C LEU A 14 3.15 -2.37 4.11
N ALA A 15 2.60 -1.18 4.33
CA ALA A 15 1.17 -0.97 4.39
C ALA A 15 0.47 -1.34 3.07
N GLY A 16 1.02 -0.91 1.93
CA GLY A 16 0.51 -1.30 0.60
C GLY A 16 0.50 -2.80 0.37
N LEU A 17 1.58 -3.46 0.79
CA LEU A 17 1.75 -4.91 0.65
C LEU A 17 0.76 -5.69 1.53
N VAL A 18 0.55 -5.23 2.77
CA VAL A 18 -0.47 -5.78 3.68
C VAL A 18 -1.86 -5.60 3.10
N ILE A 19 -2.21 -4.42 2.58
CA ILE A 19 -3.51 -4.17 1.94
C ILE A 19 -3.73 -5.13 0.77
N TYR A 20 -2.74 -5.28 -0.10
CA TYR A 20 -2.82 -6.20 -1.24
C TYR A 20 -3.04 -7.66 -0.80
N ILE A 21 -2.27 -8.13 0.18
CA ILE A 21 -2.40 -9.50 0.72
C ILE A 21 -3.76 -9.71 1.36
N LEU A 22 -4.26 -8.74 2.13
CA LEU A 22 -5.57 -8.82 2.78
C LEU A 22 -6.68 -8.93 1.73
N ILE A 23 -6.69 -8.03 0.73
CA ILE A 23 -7.70 -8.06 -0.34
C ILE A 23 -7.62 -9.38 -1.11
N SER A 24 -6.43 -9.82 -1.49
CA SER A 24 -6.21 -11.06 -2.24
C SER A 24 -6.62 -12.32 -1.47
N ASN A 25 -6.57 -12.30 -0.14
CA ASN A 25 -7.02 -13.41 0.69
C ASN A 25 -8.52 -13.40 0.99
N THR A 26 -9.22 -12.28 0.78
CA THR A 26 -10.67 -12.24 0.94
C THR A 26 -11.38 -13.09 -0.10
N LYS A 27 -12.61 -13.54 0.20
CA LYS A 27 -13.47 -14.24 -0.76
C LYS A 27 -13.69 -13.42 -2.04
N TRP A 28 -13.72 -12.09 -1.93
CA TRP A 28 -13.86 -11.19 -3.07
C TRP A 28 -12.62 -11.19 -3.98
N GLY A 29 -11.42 -11.04 -3.40
CA GLY A 29 -10.17 -11.08 -4.16
C GLY A 29 -9.92 -12.42 -4.84
N LYS A 30 -10.32 -13.53 -4.21
CA LYS A 30 -10.27 -14.87 -4.82
C LYS A 30 -11.29 -15.06 -5.95
N ALA A 31 -12.45 -14.42 -5.88
CA ALA A 31 -13.47 -14.46 -6.94
C ALA A 31 -13.13 -13.54 -8.13
N HIS A 32 -12.26 -12.55 -7.93
CA HIS A 32 -11.89 -11.53 -8.91
C HIS A 32 -10.39 -11.63 -9.26
N GLN A 33 -9.86 -12.86 -9.40
CA GLN A 33 -8.44 -13.06 -9.72
C GLN A 33 -8.04 -12.41 -11.04
N ASP A 34 -8.95 -12.34 -12.01
CA ASP A 34 -8.73 -11.67 -13.29
C ASP A 34 -8.41 -10.16 -13.13
N TYR A 35 -8.85 -9.57 -12.01
CA TYR A 35 -8.59 -8.18 -11.65
C TYR A 35 -7.38 -8.01 -10.73
N GLN A 36 -6.53 -9.02 -10.55
CA GLN A 36 -5.35 -8.95 -9.67
C GLN A 36 -4.45 -7.76 -9.99
N TYR A 37 -4.21 -7.46 -11.27
CA TYR A 37 -3.43 -6.29 -11.67
C TYR A 37 -4.06 -4.97 -11.21
N ALA A 38 -5.39 -4.85 -11.27
CA ALA A 38 -6.12 -3.68 -10.80
C ALA A 38 -6.09 -3.57 -9.27
N ILE A 39 -6.23 -4.70 -8.55
CA ILE A 39 -6.12 -4.76 -7.09
C ILE A 39 -4.72 -4.34 -6.64
N MET A 40 -3.68 -4.82 -7.32
CA MET A 40 -2.29 -4.43 -7.06
C MET A 40 -2.07 -2.93 -7.30
N LEU A 41 -2.62 -2.39 -8.40
CA LEU A 41 -2.50 -0.97 -8.73
C LEU A 41 -3.20 -0.08 -7.68
N MET A 42 -4.41 -0.46 -7.25
CA MET A 42 -5.14 0.21 -6.17
C MET A 42 -4.37 0.16 -4.85
N ALA A 43 -3.78 -0.99 -4.50
CA ALA A 43 -2.98 -1.13 -3.29
C ALA A 43 -1.72 -0.26 -3.34
N MET A 44 -1.03 -0.17 -4.49
CA MET A 44 0.11 0.73 -4.67
C MET A 44 -0.30 2.20 -4.57
N MET A 45 -1.42 2.60 -5.19
CA MET A 45 -1.93 3.97 -5.08
C MET A 45 -2.24 4.33 -3.61
N ALA A 46 -2.91 3.44 -2.88
CA ALA A 46 -3.18 3.63 -1.46
C ALA A 46 -1.88 3.76 -0.64
N ALA A 47 -0.88 2.91 -0.92
CA ALA A 47 0.42 2.95 -0.25
C ALA A 47 1.12 4.31 -0.42
N VAL A 48 1.15 4.82 -1.65
CA VAL A 48 1.78 6.10 -1.98
C VAL A 48 1.02 7.27 -1.37
N LEU A 49 -0.32 7.25 -1.40
CA LEU A 49 -1.14 8.28 -0.77
C LEU A 49 -0.92 8.31 0.76
N ILE A 50 -0.91 7.15 1.41
CA ILE A 50 -0.65 7.04 2.85
C ILE A 50 0.77 7.51 3.17
N GLY A 51 1.79 7.07 2.42
CA GLY A 51 3.17 7.50 2.63
C GLY A 51 3.36 9.01 2.44
N GLY A 52 2.69 9.58 1.42
CA GLY A 52 2.68 11.02 1.15
C GLY A 52 1.98 11.82 2.24
N LEU A 53 0.81 11.36 2.70
CA LEU A 53 0.06 11.99 3.80
C LEU A 53 0.83 11.95 5.12
N VAL A 54 1.41 10.79 5.48
CA VAL A 54 2.23 10.65 6.69
C VAL A 54 3.44 11.58 6.64
N ARG A 55 4.10 11.67 5.47
CA ARG A 55 5.21 12.62 5.29
C ARG A 55 4.75 14.07 5.43
N TRP A 56 3.59 14.42 4.88
CA TRP A 56 3.03 15.77 4.97
C TRP A 56 2.61 16.14 6.40
N LEU A 57 2.17 15.19 7.22
CA LEU A 57 1.79 15.43 8.61
C LEU A 57 3.00 15.56 9.56
N ILE A 58 4.15 15.01 9.18
CA ILE A 58 5.37 14.98 10.02
C ILE A 58 6.34 16.11 9.66
N VAL A 59 6.33 16.58 8.41
CA VAL A 59 7.20 17.66 7.87
C VAL A 59 6.46 18.98 7.89
#